data_AF-A0A368F7W0-F1
#
_entry.id   AF-A0A368F7W0-F1
#
_cell.length_a   1.000
_cell.length_b   1.000
_cell.length_c   1.000
_cell.angle_alpha   90.00
_cell.angle_beta   90.00
_cell.angle_gamma   90.00
#
_symmetry.space_group_name_H-M   'P 1'
#
loop_
_entity.id
_entity.type
_entity.pdbx_description
1 polymer ?
#
loop_
_entity_poly.entity_id
_entity_poly.type
_entity_poly.pdbx_seq_one_letter_code
_entity_poly.pdbx_strand_id
1 'polypeptide(L)'
;MTLSLVLFLIGILGFILNRKNIILMIISIEMMLLAVTLLVLVSSYQFDDIMGQTYSVYIIAIAGAESAIGLGILVAYYRLRAGLLGRKLGVTGAHIITTGCLMSSALLSLVAFYEVGLCNSPVSIELFSWIDSESLLVQWGFLFDSLTVSMLLPVLVVSSLVHLYSVSYMAEDPHNQRFFSYLSMFTFFMLVLVAGDNYLILFVGWEGIGISSFLLINFWYTRIQANKSEKKIKNDEERLIFKGVGVAISKFKLGLK
;
A
#
# COMPACT_ATOMS: atom_id res chain seq x y z
N MET A 1 -7.40 30.58 -8.28
CA MET A 1 -8.63 30.94 -7.55
C MET A 1 -9.85 30.24 -8.14
N THR A 2 -10.16 30.41 -9.43
CA THR A 2 -11.33 29.76 -10.07
C THR A 2 -11.19 28.24 -10.15
N LEU A 3 -10.02 27.71 -10.56
CA LEU A 3 -9.77 26.27 -10.64
C LEU A 3 -9.97 25.55 -9.29
N SER A 4 -9.39 26.10 -8.21
CA SER A 4 -9.54 25.55 -6.85
C SER A 4 -10.99 25.53 -6.40
N LEU A 5 -11.77 26.56 -6.71
CA LEU A 5 -13.20 26.59 -6.36
C LEU A 5 -14.01 25.56 -7.14
N VAL A 6 -13.71 25.38 -8.43
CA VAL A 6 -14.36 24.35 -9.27
C VAL A 6 -14.06 22.95 -8.75
N LEU A 7 -12.79 22.65 -8.45
CA LEU A 7 -12.37 21.36 -7.90
C LEU A 7 -13.04 21.08 -6.54
N PHE A 8 -13.15 22.10 -5.68
CA PHE A 8 -13.81 21.98 -4.40
C PHE A 8 -15.31 21.67 -4.55
N LEU A 9 -15.99 22.31 -5.50
CA LEU A 9 -17.41 22.06 -5.79
C LEU A 9 -17.66 20.67 -6.39
N ILE A 10 -16.78 20.21 -7.29
CA ILE A 10 -16.82 18.84 -7.80
C ILE A 10 -16.65 17.84 -6.66
N GLY A 11 -15.71 18.12 -5.75
CA GLY A 11 -15.52 17.36 -4.52
C GLY A 11 -16.81 17.26 -3.69
N ILE A 12 -17.46 18.40 -3.40
CA ILE A 12 -18.73 18.44 -2.65
C ILE A 12 -19.84 17.66 -3.37
N LEU A 13 -19.97 17.83 -4.68
CA LEU A 13 -20.96 17.10 -5.48
C LEU A 13 -20.73 15.59 -5.41
N GLY A 14 -19.49 15.14 -5.56
CA GLY A 14 -19.10 13.74 -5.42
C GLY A 14 -19.45 13.16 -4.05
N PHE A 15 -19.26 13.94 -2.98
CA PHE A 15 -19.59 13.53 -1.61
C PHE A 15 -21.10 13.34 -1.42
N ILE A 16 -21.88 14.29 -1.92
CA ILE A 16 -23.34 14.32 -1.74
C ILE A 16 -24.03 13.24 -2.57
N LEU A 17 -23.62 13.08 -3.84
CA LEU A 17 -24.26 12.16 -4.78
C LEU A 17 -24.00 10.70 -4.43
N ASN A 18 -22.86 10.37 -3.83
CA ASN A 18 -22.38 8.99 -3.80
C ASN A 18 -22.16 8.40 -2.40
N ARG A 19 -23.12 8.61 -1.50
CA ARG A 19 -23.06 8.15 -0.09
C ARG A 19 -22.99 6.62 0.11
N LYS A 20 -23.27 5.84 -0.93
CA LYS A 20 -23.27 4.36 -0.84
C LYS A 20 -21.90 3.75 -1.10
N ASN A 21 -21.03 4.45 -1.84
CA ASN A 21 -19.71 3.94 -2.23
C ASN A 21 -18.63 4.65 -1.42
N ILE A 22 -18.13 3.98 -0.37
CA ILE A 22 -17.11 4.53 0.54
C ILE A 22 -15.86 5.01 -0.21
N ILE A 23 -15.44 4.30 -1.27
CA ILE A 23 -14.26 4.67 -2.09
C ILE A 23 -14.45 6.04 -2.74
N LEU A 24 -15.60 6.27 -3.38
CA LEU A 24 -15.89 7.53 -4.05
C LEU A 24 -16.08 8.68 -3.06
N MET A 25 -16.52 8.38 -1.84
CA MET A 25 -16.57 9.36 -0.75
C MET A 25 -15.17 9.79 -0.29
N ILE A 26 -14.22 8.85 -0.16
CA ILE A 26 -12.83 9.14 0.21
C ILE A 26 -12.13 9.97 -0.87
N ILE A 27 -12.28 9.59 -2.15
CA ILE A 27 -11.72 10.34 -3.30
C ILE A 27 -12.31 11.76 -3.36
N SER A 28 -13.58 11.93 -3.02
CA SER A 28 -14.22 13.23 -2.99
C SER A 28 -13.67 14.14 -1.88
N ILE A 29 -13.38 13.58 -0.69
CA ILE A 29 -12.75 14.32 0.41
C ILE A 29 -11.32 14.73 0.05
N GLU A 30 -10.55 13.83 -0.56
CA GLU A 30 -9.21 14.09 -1.12
C GLU A 30 -9.21 15.26 -2.10
N MET A 31 -10.15 15.24 -3.07
CA MET A 31 -10.30 16.32 -4.05
C MET A 31 -10.65 17.65 -3.38
N MET A 32 -11.43 17.64 -2.29
CA MET A 32 -11.70 18.85 -1.51
C MET A 32 -10.45 19.37 -0.80
N LEU A 33 -9.65 18.50 -0.19
CA LEU A 33 -8.40 18.89 0.49
C LEU A 33 -7.35 19.42 -0.50
N LEU A 34 -7.16 18.76 -1.65
CA LEU A 34 -6.26 19.23 -2.71
C LEU A 34 -6.73 20.55 -3.35
N ALA A 35 -8.04 20.77 -3.45
CA ALA A 35 -8.57 22.05 -3.90
C ALA A 35 -8.25 23.20 -2.94
N VAL A 36 -8.30 22.94 -1.63
CA VAL A 36 -7.93 23.91 -0.59
C VAL A 36 -6.42 24.16 -0.59
N THR A 37 -5.57 23.14 -0.73
CA THR A 37 -4.11 23.35 -0.81
C THR A 37 -3.71 24.14 -2.06
N LEU A 38 -4.37 23.88 -3.20
CA LEU A 38 -4.15 24.63 -4.42
C LEU A 38 -4.59 26.10 -4.28
N LEU A 39 -5.66 26.37 -3.52
CA LEU A 39 -6.07 27.74 -3.20
C LEU A 39 -5.00 28.47 -2.39
N VAL A 40 -4.47 27.82 -1.35
CA VAL A 40 -3.41 28.38 -0.48
C VAL A 40 -2.13 28.61 -1.27
N LEU A 41 -1.74 27.67 -2.14
CA LEU A 41 -0.55 27.79 -2.97
C LEU A 41 -0.65 28.95 -3.97
N VAL A 42 -1.78 29.07 -4.67
CA VAL A 42 -1.99 30.16 -5.64
C VAL A 42 -2.04 31.53 -4.94
N SER A 43 -2.66 31.60 -3.75
CA SER A 43 -2.64 32.79 -2.90
C SER A 43 -1.21 33.15 -2.49
N SER A 44 -0.46 32.19 -1.97
CA SER A 44 0.92 32.36 -1.52
C SER A 44 1.87 32.78 -2.65
N TYR A 45 1.64 32.29 -3.88
CA TYR A 45 2.37 32.73 -5.06
C TYR A 45 2.07 34.19 -5.43
N GLN A 46 0.84 34.67 -5.22
CA GLN A 46 0.49 36.08 -5.47
C GLN A 46 1.09 37.04 -4.44
N PHE A 47 1.39 36.56 -3.23
CA PHE A 47 1.98 37.35 -2.15
C PHE A 47 3.49 37.13 -1.98
N ASP A 48 4.14 36.38 -2.89
CA ASP A 48 5.56 35.99 -2.83
C ASP A 48 6.00 35.42 -1.46
N ASP A 49 5.08 34.79 -0.73
CA ASP A 49 5.35 34.26 0.61
C ASP A 49 5.93 32.84 0.53
N ILE A 50 7.23 32.72 0.78
CA ILE A 50 7.97 31.45 0.79
C ILE A 50 7.44 30.46 1.86
N MET A 51 6.90 31.00 2.97
CA MET A 51 6.38 30.17 4.06
C MET A 51 5.09 29.49 3.63
N GLY A 52 4.18 30.22 2.97
CA GLY A 52 2.94 29.66 2.41
C GLY A 52 3.18 28.55 1.39
N GLN A 53 4.21 28.68 0.55
CA GLN A 53 4.59 27.63 -0.42
C GLN A 53 5.09 26.38 0.31
N THR A 54 5.94 26.56 1.33
CA THR A 54 6.47 25.46 2.14
C THR A 54 5.36 24.73 2.89
N TYR A 55 4.40 25.45 3.48
CA TYR A 55 3.22 24.84 4.12
C TYR A 55 2.34 24.10 3.12
N SER A 56 2.16 24.62 1.91
CA SER A 56 1.35 23.96 0.88
C SER A 56 1.92 22.60 0.49
N VAL A 57 3.26 22.49 0.38
CA VAL A 57 3.94 21.21 0.12
C VAL A 57 3.73 20.22 1.27
N TYR A 58 3.82 20.66 2.52
CA TYR A 58 3.54 19.80 3.67
C TYR A 58 2.09 19.31 3.71
N ILE A 59 1.12 20.18 3.41
CA ILE A 59 -0.30 19.77 3.42
C ILE A 59 -0.58 18.77 2.30
N ILE A 60 0.01 18.92 1.10
CA ILE A 60 -0.11 17.93 0.02
C ILE A 60 0.46 16.58 0.46
N ALA A 61 1.63 16.57 1.11
CA ALA A 61 2.26 15.35 1.60
C ALA A 61 1.43 14.66 2.69
N ILE A 62 0.84 15.43 3.62
CA ILE A 62 -0.02 14.90 4.69
C ILE A 62 -1.34 14.38 4.12
N ALA A 63 -1.99 15.12 3.22
CA ALA A 63 -3.25 14.70 2.61
C ALA A 63 -3.10 13.35 1.88
N GLY A 64 -2.06 13.20 1.04
CA GLY A 64 -1.77 11.92 0.39
C GLY A 64 -1.40 10.79 1.36
N ALA A 65 -0.81 11.10 2.52
CA ALA A 65 -0.58 10.09 3.56
C ALA A 65 -1.88 9.64 4.24
N GLU A 66 -2.83 10.54 4.47
CA GLU A 66 -4.11 10.25 5.13
C GLU A 66 -5.04 9.37 4.27
N SER A 67 -5.09 9.59 2.95
CA SER A 67 -5.86 8.74 2.03
C SER A 67 -5.29 7.35 1.86
N ALA A 68 -3.97 7.22 1.78
CA ALA A 68 -3.31 5.91 1.73
C ALA A 68 -3.65 5.05 2.96
N ILE A 69 -3.78 5.67 4.14
CA ILE A 69 -4.25 5.00 5.36
C ILE A 69 -5.72 4.57 5.21
N GLY A 70 -6.59 5.45 4.72
CA GLY A 70 -8.01 5.15 4.50
C GLY A 70 -8.25 4.00 3.52
N LEU A 71 -7.53 4.02 2.39
CA LEU A 71 -7.57 2.97 1.38
C LEU A 71 -6.92 1.67 1.90
N GLY A 72 -5.85 1.78 2.70
CA GLY A 72 -5.20 0.65 3.38
C GLY A 72 -6.13 -0.08 4.36
N ILE A 73 -6.91 0.68 5.15
CA ILE A 73 -7.93 0.14 6.06
C ILE A 73 -9.05 -0.56 5.26
N LEU A 74 -9.49 0.05 4.17
CA LEU A 74 -10.52 -0.52 3.30
C LEU A 74 -10.06 -1.84 2.65
N VAL A 75 -8.84 -1.87 2.11
CA VAL A 75 -8.25 -3.09 1.53
C VAL A 75 -8.07 -4.17 2.61
N ALA A 76 -7.65 -3.80 3.82
CA ALA A 76 -7.58 -4.73 4.94
C ALA A 76 -8.97 -5.30 5.29
N TYR A 77 -10.02 -4.47 5.27
CA TYR A 77 -11.40 -4.89 5.49
C TYR A 77 -11.90 -5.87 4.43
N TYR A 78 -11.71 -5.55 3.15
CA TYR A 78 -12.09 -6.44 2.06
C TYR A 78 -11.26 -7.73 2.06
N ARG A 79 -9.98 -7.68 2.44
CA ARG A 79 -9.15 -8.88 2.64
C ARG A 79 -9.71 -9.80 3.71
N LEU A 80 -10.19 -9.26 4.83
CA LEU A 80 -10.82 -10.06 5.88
C LEU A 80 -12.08 -10.79 5.38
N ARG A 81 -12.76 -10.23 4.36
CA ARG A 81 -13.94 -10.85 3.73
C ARG A 81 -13.63 -11.74 2.53
N ALA A 82 -12.55 -11.49 1.78
CA ALA A 82 -12.27 -12.09 0.47
C ALA A 82 -11.16 -13.15 0.50
N GLY A 83 -11.09 -13.97 1.56
CA GLY A 83 -10.14 -15.07 1.65
C GLY A 83 -10.43 -16.17 0.64
N LEU A 84 -10.06 -16.02 -0.64
CA LEU A 84 -10.58 -16.91 -1.68
C LEU A 84 -9.57 -17.61 -2.60
N LEU A 85 -8.28 -17.23 -2.67
CA LEU A 85 -7.39 -17.85 -3.69
C LEU A 85 -6.04 -18.40 -3.20
N GLY A 86 -5.59 -18.06 -1.99
CA GLY A 86 -4.30 -18.57 -1.48
C GLY A 86 -4.26 -20.10 -1.28
N ARG A 87 -5.39 -20.72 -0.91
CA ARG A 87 -5.42 -22.14 -0.51
C ARG A 87 -5.05 -23.13 -1.62
N LYS A 88 -5.11 -22.74 -2.90
CA LYS A 88 -4.88 -23.67 -4.04
C LYS A 88 -3.44 -23.79 -4.51
N LEU A 89 -2.59 -22.78 -4.29
CA LEU A 89 -1.26 -22.71 -4.92
C LEU A 89 -0.12 -23.34 -4.09
N GLY A 90 -0.39 -23.74 -2.84
CA GLY A 90 0.63 -24.28 -1.94
C GLY A 90 1.71 -23.24 -1.58
N VAL A 91 2.38 -23.44 -0.44
CA VAL A 91 3.39 -22.50 0.07
C VAL A 91 4.66 -22.50 -0.80
N THR A 92 5.15 -23.67 -1.19
CA THR A 92 6.40 -23.82 -1.96
C THR A 92 6.24 -23.33 -3.41
N GLY A 93 5.09 -23.59 -4.04
CA GLY A 93 4.80 -23.13 -5.40
C GLY A 93 4.73 -21.61 -5.51
N ALA A 94 4.07 -20.96 -4.55
CA ALA A 94 3.95 -19.50 -4.51
C ALA A 94 5.31 -18.80 -4.38
N HIS A 95 6.25 -19.37 -3.61
CA HIS A 95 7.58 -18.80 -3.46
C HIS A 95 8.36 -18.88 -4.77
N ILE A 96 8.37 -20.06 -5.42
CA ILE A 96 9.11 -20.28 -6.67
C ILE A 96 8.57 -19.39 -7.80
N ILE A 97 7.24 -19.26 -7.89
CA ILE A 97 6.61 -18.43 -8.93
C ILE A 97 6.96 -16.95 -8.74
N THR A 98 6.81 -16.42 -7.51
CA THR A 98 7.05 -14.98 -7.25
C THR A 98 8.53 -14.60 -7.39
N THR A 99 9.41 -15.38 -6.76
CA THR A 99 10.87 -15.18 -6.89
C THR A 99 11.36 -15.40 -8.32
N GLY A 100 10.90 -16.45 -9.00
CA GLY A 100 11.25 -16.75 -10.39
C GLY A 100 10.83 -15.63 -11.35
N CYS A 101 9.58 -15.16 -11.24
CA CYS A 101 9.08 -14.05 -12.05
C CYS A 101 9.90 -12.76 -11.83
N LEU A 102 10.20 -12.43 -10.58
CA LEU A 102 11.01 -11.24 -10.26
C LEU A 102 12.46 -11.35 -10.75
N MET A 103 13.07 -12.53 -10.63
CA MET A 103 14.41 -12.78 -11.17
C MET A 103 14.41 -12.62 -12.70
N SER A 104 13.40 -13.15 -13.40
CA SER A 104 13.27 -12.93 -14.84
C SER A 104 13.06 -11.46 -15.20
N SER A 105 12.25 -10.73 -14.43
CA SER A 105 12.02 -9.29 -14.64
C SER A 105 13.28 -8.46 -14.38
N ALA A 106 14.08 -8.81 -13.37
CA ALA A 106 15.36 -8.16 -13.09
C ALA A 106 16.40 -8.40 -14.18
N LEU A 107 16.39 -9.58 -14.83
CA LEU A 107 17.23 -9.82 -16.00
C LEU A 107 16.75 -9.02 -17.22
N LEU A 108 15.43 -8.94 -17.44
CA LEU A 108 14.85 -8.13 -18.52
C LEU A 108 15.10 -6.63 -18.32
N SER A 109 15.17 -6.13 -17.08
CA SER A 109 15.48 -4.73 -16.82
C SER A 109 16.92 -4.34 -17.16
N LEU A 110 17.87 -5.29 -17.11
CA LEU A 110 19.23 -5.07 -17.63
C LEU A 110 19.23 -4.86 -19.14
N VAL A 111 18.41 -5.64 -19.86
CA VAL A 111 18.23 -5.48 -21.32
C VAL A 111 17.59 -4.13 -21.64
N ALA A 112 16.52 -3.78 -20.90
CA ALA A 112 15.88 -2.46 -21.05
C ALA A 112 16.85 -1.31 -20.77
N PHE A 113 17.72 -1.43 -19.76
CA PHE A 113 18.73 -0.42 -19.44
C PHE A 113 19.78 -0.28 -20.53
N TYR A 114 20.18 -1.38 -21.16
CA TYR A 114 21.08 -1.33 -22.31
C TYR A 114 20.42 -0.61 -23.50
N GLU A 115 19.19 -0.98 -23.87
CA GLU A 115 18.50 -0.44 -25.05
C GLU A 115 18.04 1.01 -24.86
N VAL A 116 17.33 1.31 -23.79
CA VAL A 116 16.77 2.65 -23.55
C VAL A 116 17.80 3.58 -22.92
N GLY A 117 18.59 3.08 -21.97
CA GLY A 117 19.54 3.88 -21.20
C GLY A 117 20.81 4.23 -21.98
N LEU A 118 21.38 3.29 -22.75
CA LEU A 118 22.62 3.50 -23.50
C LEU A 118 22.37 3.78 -24.99
N CYS A 119 21.44 3.07 -25.63
CA CYS A 119 21.12 3.27 -27.05
C CYS A 119 20.09 4.40 -27.29
N ASN A 120 19.56 5.03 -26.23
CA ASN A 120 18.66 6.19 -26.29
C ASN A 120 17.43 5.98 -27.18
N SER A 121 16.81 4.80 -27.10
CA SER A 121 15.52 4.51 -27.76
C SER A 121 14.39 4.53 -26.74
N PRO A 122 13.74 5.68 -26.46
CA PRO A 122 12.61 5.73 -25.55
C PRO A 122 11.38 5.04 -26.16
N VAL A 123 10.62 4.34 -25.32
CA VAL A 123 9.41 3.62 -25.73
C VAL A 123 8.23 4.09 -24.88
N SER A 124 7.20 4.61 -25.52
CA SER A 124 5.90 4.88 -24.92
C SER A 124 4.88 3.83 -25.33
N ILE A 125 4.14 3.28 -24.37
CA ILE A 125 3.10 2.29 -24.58
C ILE A 125 1.79 2.81 -23.99
N GLU A 126 0.84 3.13 -24.86
CA GLU A 126 -0.53 3.50 -24.49
C GLU A 126 -1.41 2.25 -24.50
N LEU A 127 -2.00 1.88 -23.36
CA LEU A 127 -2.84 0.66 -23.24
C LEU A 127 -4.31 0.94 -23.56
N PHE A 128 -4.94 1.87 -22.83
CA PHE A 128 -6.35 2.21 -23.00
C PHE A 128 -6.65 3.62 -22.46
N SER A 129 -7.69 4.27 -22.98
CA SER A 129 -8.18 5.55 -22.43
C SER A 129 -8.98 5.29 -21.14
N TRP A 130 -8.58 5.91 -20.02
CA TRP A 130 -9.27 5.78 -18.74
C TRP A 130 -10.37 6.83 -18.60
N ILE A 131 -10.06 8.10 -18.86
CA ILE A 131 -11.04 9.19 -18.84
C ILE A 131 -11.01 9.84 -20.21
N ASP A 132 -12.13 9.75 -20.91
CA ASP A 132 -12.36 10.41 -22.18
C ASP A 132 -13.47 11.45 -21.99
N SER A 133 -13.05 12.70 -21.82
CA SER A 133 -13.89 13.88 -21.80
C SER A 133 -13.37 14.81 -22.87
N GLU A 134 -14.25 15.50 -23.61
CA GLU A 134 -13.86 16.48 -24.65
C GLU A 134 -12.81 17.51 -24.16
N SER A 135 -12.69 17.73 -22.84
CA SER A 135 -11.71 18.60 -22.20
C SER A 135 -10.52 17.91 -21.50
N LEU A 136 -10.59 16.60 -21.23
CA LEU A 136 -9.57 15.89 -20.45
C LEU A 136 -9.45 14.44 -20.95
N LEU A 137 -8.30 14.15 -21.58
CA LEU A 137 -7.92 12.80 -22.03
C LEU A 137 -6.86 12.24 -21.10
N VAL A 138 -7.23 11.24 -20.31
CA VAL A 138 -6.29 10.49 -19.45
C VAL A 138 -6.16 9.09 -19.99
N GLN A 139 -4.96 8.75 -20.45
CA GLN A 139 -4.66 7.43 -20.97
C GLN A 139 -3.88 6.60 -19.95
N TRP A 140 -4.07 5.29 -19.97
CA TRP A 140 -3.24 4.36 -19.23
C TRP A 140 -1.95 4.10 -20.03
N GLY A 141 -0.98 5.00 -19.89
CA GLY A 141 0.29 4.98 -20.62
C GLY A 141 1.50 4.65 -19.72
N PHE A 142 2.47 3.93 -20.27
CA PHE A 142 3.78 3.72 -19.66
C PHE A 142 4.86 4.32 -20.53
N LEU A 143 5.76 5.10 -19.92
CA LEU A 143 6.86 5.76 -20.60
C LEU A 143 8.19 5.23 -20.08
N PHE A 144 8.93 4.56 -20.96
CA PHE A 144 10.27 4.06 -20.69
C PHE A 144 11.29 5.02 -21.32
N ASP A 145 11.77 5.97 -20.54
CA ASP A 145 12.91 6.82 -20.87
C ASP A 145 14.17 6.40 -20.10
N SER A 146 15.27 7.15 -20.30
CA SER A 146 16.53 6.90 -19.60
C SER A 146 16.37 6.99 -18.07
N LEU A 147 15.55 7.91 -17.57
CA LEU A 147 15.31 8.10 -16.14
C LEU A 147 14.53 6.92 -15.53
N THR A 148 13.37 6.59 -16.08
CA THR A 148 12.51 5.47 -15.70
C THR A 148 13.31 4.17 -15.66
N VAL A 149 14.07 3.88 -16.72
CA VAL A 149 14.81 2.62 -16.80
C VAL A 149 16.00 2.57 -15.82
N SER A 150 16.69 3.70 -15.60
CA SER A 150 17.73 3.79 -14.57
C SER A 150 17.19 3.57 -13.16
N MET A 151 15.93 3.94 -12.88
CA MET A 151 15.25 3.71 -11.60
C MET A 151 14.65 2.31 -11.49
N LEU A 152 14.15 1.73 -12.58
CA LEU A 152 13.61 0.36 -12.62
C LEU A 152 14.65 -0.70 -12.26
N LEU A 153 15.89 -0.51 -12.69
CA LEU A 153 16.99 -1.45 -12.47
C LEU A 153 17.26 -1.72 -10.97
N PRO A 154 17.57 -0.72 -10.12
CA PRO A 154 17.78 -0.95 -8.70
C PRO A 154 16.51 -1.43 -7.99
N VAL A 155 15.32 -0.97 -8.39
CA VAL A 155 14.04 -1.43 -7.80
C VAL A 155 13.85 -2.93 -8.01
N LEU A 156 14.03 -3.45 -9.22
CA LEU A 156 13.89 -4.87 -9.51
C LEU A 156 14.99 -5.72 -8.87
N VAL A 157 16.23 -5.23 -8.86
CA VAL A 157 17.36 -5.93 -8.22
C VAL A 157 17.14 -6.05 -6.71
N VAL A 158 16.86 -4.93 -6.02
CA VAL A 158 16.59 -4.95 -4.57
C VAL A 158 15.36 -5.80 -4.27
N SER A 159 14.29 -5.66 -5.05
CA SER A 159 13.08 -6.48 -4.91
C SER A 159 13.37 -7.99 -5.01
N SER A 160 14.16 -8.40 -6.00
CA SER A 160 14.52 -9.80 -6.21
C SER A 160 15.34 -10.37 -5.05
N LEU A 161 16.29 -9.59 -4.52
CA LEU A 161 17.10 -9.95 -3.35
C LEU A 161 16.26 -10.06 -2.09
N VAL A 162 15.33 -9.12 -1.86
CA VAL A 162 14.42 -9.16 -0.71
C VAL A 162 13.50 -10.38 -0.80
N HIS A 163 13.02 -10.74 -1.98
CA HIS A 163 12.22 -11.95 -2.17
C HIS A 163 13.04 -13.22 -1.88
N LEU A 164 14.28 -13.32 -2.37
CA LEU A 164 15.17 -14.45 -2.06
C LEU A 164 15.46 -14.56 -0.56
N TYR A 165 15.82 -13.45 0.09
CA TYR A 165 16.06 -13.39 1.53
C TYR A 165 14.81 -13.79 2.34
N SER A 166 13.63 -13.37 1.89
CA SER A 166 12.37 -13.67 2.56
C SER A 166 12.03 -15.16 2.54
N VAL A 167 12.53 -15.94 1.57
CA VAL A 167 12.26 -17.39 1.48
C VAL A 167 12.91 -18.10 2.67
N SER A 168 14.16 -17.79 2.99
CA SER A 168 14.84 -18.35 4.15
C SER A 168 14.33 -17.76 5.45
N TYR A 169 14.04 -16.46 5.49
CA TYR A 169 13.62 -15.78 6.71
C TYR A 169 12.24 -16.23 7.21
N MET A 170 11.29 -16.51 6.30
CA MET A 170 9.92 -16.91 6.63
C MET A 170 9.67 -18.42 6.47
N ALA A 171 10.73 -19.23 6.39
CA ALA A 171 10.62 -20.67 6.13
C ALA A 171 9.81 -21.40 7.22
N GLU A 172 9.89 -20.94 8.47
CA GLU A 172 9.26 -21.56 9.63
C GLU A 172 7.79 -21.12 9.84
N ASP A 173 7.34 -20.04 9.18
CA ASP A 173 6.01 -19.49 9.42
C ASP A 173 4.95 -20.08 8.45
N PRO A 174 3.81 -20.60 8.96
CA PRO A 174 2.79 -21.26 8.15
C PRO A 174 1.97 -20.29 7.28
N HIS A 175 2.09 -18.98 7.51
CA HIS A 175 1.38 -17.93 6.78
C HIS A 175 2.27 -17.20 5.76
N ASN A 176 3.44 -17.75 5.43
CA ASN A 176 4.43 -17.20 4.49
C ASN A 176 3.82 -16.73 3.15
N GLN A 177 2.87 -17.46 2.58
CA GLN A 177 2.22 -17.13 1.32
C GLN A 177 1.57 -15.74 1.31
N ARG A 178 1.03 -15.29 2.46
CA ARG A 178 0.42 -13.97 2.59
C ARG A 178 1.47 -12.87 2.57
N PHE A 179 2.60 -13.09 3.23
CA PHE A 179 3.72 -12.16 3.26
C PHE A 179 4.31 -11.97 1.85
N PHE A 180 4.54 -13.07 1.13
CA PHE A 180 5.01 -13.00 -0.26
C PHE A 180 4.05 -12.26 -1.19
N SER A 181 2.74 -12.47 -1.05
CA SER A 181 1.75 -11.71 -1.82
C SER A 181 1.84 -10.20 -1.58
N TYR A 182 2.13 -9.78 -0.35
CA TYR A 182 2.28 -8.36 -0.02
C TYR A 182 3.58 -7.77 -0.51
N LEU A 183 4.66 -8.53 -0.43
CA LEU A 183 5.94 -8.14 -0.97
C LEU A 183 5.86 -7.98 -2.50
N SER A 184 5.21 -8.92 -3.21
CA SER A 184 4.99 -8.79 -4.65
C SER A 184 4.06 -7.62 -5.01
N MET A 185 3.01 -7.38 -4.23
CA MET A 185 2.12 -6.23 -4.41
C MET A 185 2.85 -4.88 -4.24
N PHE A 186 3.73 -4.79 -3.25
CA PHE A 186 4.60 -3.62 -3.06
C PHE A 186 5.46 -3.36 -4.30
N THR A 187 6.08 -4.41 -4.84
CA THR A 187 6.96 -4.29 -6.00
C THR A 187 6.19 -3.95 -7.27
N PHE A 188 4.98 -4.47 -7.43
CA PHE A 188 4.10 -4.11 -8.53
C PHE A 188 3.76 -2.62 -8.54
N PHE A 189 3.35 -2.05 -7.39
CA PHE A 189 3.03 -0.62 -7.32
C PHE A 189 4.26 0.27 -7.46
N MET A 190 5.44 -0.18 -6.99
CA MET A 190 6.70 0.51 -7.28
C MET A 190 7.00 0.57 -8.78
N LEU A 191 6.77 -0.51 -9.53
CA LEU A 191 6.95 -0.50 -10.99
C LEU A 191 5.94 0.44 -11.68
N VAL A 192 4.68 0.43 -11.24
CA VAL A 192 3.65 1.34 -11.77
C VAL A 192 3.99 2.80 -11.49
N LEU A 193 4.48 3.12 -10.29
CA LEU A 193 4.90 4.47 -9.93
C LEU A 193 6.01 4.97 -10.84
N VAL A 194 7.05 4.14 -11.05
CA VAL A 194 8.24 4.54 -11.81
C VAL A 194 7.97 4.62 -13.31
N ALA A 195 7.12 3.74 -13.86
CA ALA A 195 6.84 3.69 -15.30
C ALA A 195 5.69 4.61 -15.75
N GLY A 196 5.00 5.29 -14.83
CA GLY A 196 3.80 6.06 -15.14
C GLY A 196 4.07 7.27 -16.04
N ASP A 197 3.32 7.37 -17.14
CA ASP A 197 3.43 8.47 -18.12
C ASP A 197 2.64 9.73 -17.70
N ASN A 198 1.73 9.61 -16.73
CA ASN A 198 0.93 10.73 -16.24
C ASN A 198 0.79 10.77 -14.73
N TYR A 199 0.43 11.96 -14.23
CA TYR A 199 0.24 12.22 -12.80
C TYR A 199 -0.78 11.30 -12.14
N LEU A 200 -1.78 10.81 -12.88
CA LEU A 200 -2.79 9.90 -12.32
C LEU A 200 -2.24 8.49 -12.09
N ILE A 201 -1.43 7.95 -13.01
CA ILE A 201 -0.75 6.67 -12.81
C ILE A 201 0.28 6.79 -11.68
N LEU A 202 0.98 7.92 -11.61
CA LEU A 202 1.90 8.22 -10.52
C LEU A 202 1.16 8.23 -9.17
N PHE A 203 -0.02 8.87 -9.10
CA PHE A 203 -0.88 8.85 -7.92
C PHE A 203 -1.34 7.44 -7.54
N VAL A 204 -1.75 6.63 -8.52
CA VAL A 204 -2.14 5.22 -8.28
C VAL A 204 -0.96 4.40 -7.74
N GLY A 205 0.24 4.56 -8.30
CA GLY A 205 1.45 3.92 -7.81
C GLY A 205 1.78 4.34 -6.37
N TRP A 206 1.70 5.65 -6.09
CA TRP A 206 1.95 6.23 -4.78
C TRP A 206 1.03 5.64 -3.71
N GLU A 207 -0.28 5.65 -3.95
CA GLU A 207 -1.28 5.10 -3.03
C GLU A 207 -1.10 3.60 -2.82
N GLY A 208 -0.81 2.86 -3.89
CA GLY A 208 -0.58 1.43 -3.84
C GLY A 208 0.63 1.03 -2.98
N ILE A 209 1.70 1.82 -3.00
CA ILE A 209 2.88 1.64 -2.13
C ILE A 209 2.50 1.88 -0.67
N GLY A 210 1.68 2.90 -0.38
CA GLY A 210 1.18 3.19 0.95
C GLY A 210 0.36 2.05 1.55
N ILE A 211 -0.61 1.52 0.78
CA ILE A 211 -1.43 0.37 1.17
C ILE A 211 -0.56 -0.87 1.43
N SER A 212 0.38 -1.15 0.53
CA SER A 212 1.22 -2.35 0.61
C SER A 212 2.14 -2.30 1.83
N SER A 213 2.71 -1.11 2.11
CA SER A 213 3.54 -0.87 3.30
C SER A 213 2.74 -1.04 4.58
N PHE A 214 1.52 -0.48 4.64
CA PHE A 214 0.62 -0.66 5.78
C PHE A 214 0.31 -2.15 6.04
N LEU A 215 0.01 -2.92 4.99
CA LEU A 215 -0.28 -4.35 5.10
C LEU A 215 0.92 -5.16 5.61
N LEU A 216 2.14 -4.84 5.14
CA LEU A 216 3.38 -5.48 5.58
C LEU A 216 3.69 -5.18 7.05
N ILE A 217 3.51 -3.94 7.49
CA ILE A 217 3.73 -3.55 8.90
C ILE A 217 2.69 -4.23 9.80
N ASN A 218 1.42 -4.22 9.39
CA ASN A 218 0.31 -4.79 10.17
C ASN A 218 0.42 -6.33 10.30
N PHE A 219 1.01 -7.01 9.31
CA PHE A 219 1.26 -8.46 9.38
C PHE A 219 2.00 -8.87 10.66
N TRP A 220 3.01 -8.10 11.08
CA TRP A 220 3.75 -8.37 12.31
C TRP A 220 3.04 -7.85 13.57
N TYR A 221 2.34 -6.72 13.46
CA TYR A 221 1.59 -6.15 14.59
C TYR A 221 0.50 -7.10 15.09
N THR A 222 -0.28 -7.70 14.18
CA THR A 222 -1.29 -8.71 14.53
C THR A 222 -0.68 -9.95 15.19
N ARG A 223 0.53 -10.35 14.80
CA ARG A 223 1.30 -11.45 15.42
C ARG A 223 1.76 -11.12 16.84
N ILE A 224 2.29 -9.93 17.07
CA ILE A 224 2.71 -9.50 18.41
C ILE A 224 1.51 -9.44 19.36
N GLN A 225 0.37 -8.94 18.90
CA GLN A 225 -0.86 -8.94 19.68
C GLN A 225 -1.36 -10.37 19.99
N ALA A 226 -1.36 -11.26 18.99
CA ALA A 226 -1.77 -12.66 19.18
C ALA A 226 -0.86 -13.41 20.15
N ASN A 227 0.46 -13.22 20.08
CA ASN A 227 1.41 -13.82 21.01
C ASN A 227 1.25 -13.25 22.43
N LYS A 228 0.92 -11.95 22.55
CA LYS A 228 0.68 -11.29 23.84
C LYS A 228 -0.62 -11.78 24.49
N SER A 229 -1.68 -11.98 23.72
CA SER A 229 -2.93 -12.56 24.22
C SER A 229 -2.76 -14.02 24.62
N GLU A 230 -2.03 -14.83 23.83
CA GLU A 230 -1.75 -16.24 24.18
C GLU A 230 -0.97 -16.37 25.49
N LYS A 231 0.10 -15.57 25.67
CA LYS A 231 0.86 -15.52 26.93
C LYS A 231 -0.02 -15.11 28.12
N LYS A 232 -0.91 -14.14 27.92
CA LYS A 232 -1.85 -13.71 28.96
C LYS A 232 -2.82 -14.84 29.35
N ILE A 233 -3.39 -15.53 28.36
CA ILE A 233 -4.32 -16.65 28.58
C ILE A 233 -3.63 -17.79 29.34
N LYS A 234 -2.42 -18.20 28.95
CA LYS A 234 -1.65 -19.22 29.67
C LYS A 234 -1.37 -18.85 31.13
N ASN A 235 -0.98 -17.59 31.39
CA ASN A 235 -0.75 -17.11 32.76
C ASN A 235 -2.05 -17.09 33.59
N ASP A 236 -3.19 -16.74 32.99
CA ASP A 236 -4.49 -16.75 33.66
C ASP A 236 -4.97 -18.18 33.95
N GLU A 237 -4.73 -19.15 33.06
CA GLU A 237 -4.99 -20.58 33.30
C GLU A 237 -4.14 -21.15 34.44
N GLU A 238 -2.83 -20.91 34.45
CA GLU A 238 -1.96 -21.33 35.56
C GLU A 238 -2.44 -20.75 36.89
N ARG A 239 -2.82 -19.47 36.92
CA ARG A 239 -3.35 -18.81 38.12
C ARG A 239 -4.67 -19.44 38.60
N LEU A 240 -5.53 -19.89 37.69
CA LEU A 240 -6.76 -20.61 38.03
C LEU A 240 -6.47 -22.01 38.59
N ILE A 241 -5.49 -22.73 38.05
CA ILE A 241 -5.04 -24.03 38.59
C ILE A 241 -4.53 -23.86 40.02
N PHE A 242 -3.63 -22.90 40.28
CA PHE A 242 -3.12 -22.64 41.63
C PHE A 242 -4.21 -22.21 42.61
N LYS A 243 -5.18 -21.39 42.18
CA LYS A 243 -6.34 -21.04 43.00
C LYS A 243 -7.23 -22.25 43.29
N GLY A 244 -7.49 -23.09 42.29
CA GLY A 244 -8.27 -24.32 42.45
C GLY A 244 -7.64 -25.30 43.43
N VAL A 245 -6.32 -25.50 43.33
CA VAL A 245 -5.53 -26.30 44.27
C VAL A 245 -5.57 -25.68 45.68
N GLY A 246 -5.41 -24.36 45.80
CA GLY A 246 -5.48 -23.67 47.09
C GLY A 246 -6.85 -23.79 47.77
N VAL A 247 -7.95 -23.69 47.00
CA VAL A 247 -9.31 -23.90 47.50
C VAL A 247 -9.56 -25.36 47.87
N ALA A 248 -9.04 -26.32 47.10
CA ALA A 248 -9.14 -27.75 47.43
C ALA A 248 -8.39 -28.07 48.73
N ILE A 249 -7.19 -27.52 48.92
CA ILE A 249 -6.40 -27.67 50.15
C ILE A 249 -7.11 -27.01 51.33
N SER A 250 -7.71 -25.82 51.17
CA SER A 250 -8.43 -25.16 52.27
C SER A 250 -9.70 -25.92 52.66
N LYS A 251 -10.45 -26.46 51.69
CA LYS A 251 -11.60 -27.34 51.94
C LYS A 251 -11.20 -28.63 52.66
N PHE A 252 -10.08 -29.24 52.28
CA PHE A 252 -9.55 -30.44 52.94
C PHE A 252 -9.12 -30.17 54.39
N LYS A 253 -8.53 -29.00 54.65
CA LYS A 253 -8.05 -28.61 56.00
C LYS A 253 -9.19 -28.21 56.95
N LEU A 254 -10.33 -27.76 56.42
CA LEU A 254 -11.50 -27.32 57.21
C LEU A 254 -12.50 -28.44 57.53
N GLY A 255 -12.25 -29.69 57.11
CA GLY A 255 -13.06 -30.84 57.52
C GLY A 255 -14.54 -30.77 57.13
N LEU A 256 -14.89 -29.95 56.15
CA LEU A 256 -16.25 -29.85 55.63
C LEU A 256 -16.47 -30.98 54.62
N LYS A 257 -17.23 -32.00 55.06
CA LYS A 257 -17.98 -32.89 54.17
C LYS A 257 -18.98 -32.10 53.35
#